data_AF-M3D8Y1-F1
#
_entry.id   AF-M3D8Y1-F1
#
_cell.length_a   1.000
_cell.length_b   1.000
_cell.length_c   1.000
_cell.angle_alpha   90.00
_cell.angle_beta   90.00
_cell.angle_gamma   90.00
#
_symmetry.space_group_name_H-M   'P 1'
#
loop_
_entity.id
_entity.type
_entity.pdbx_description
1 polymer ?
#
loop_
_entity_poly.entity_id
_entity_poly.type
_entity_poly.pdbx_seq_one_letter_code
_entity_poly.pdbx_strand_id
1 'polypeptide(L)'
;MALSMLRSRCTVDHLRATCLFVGPRPRPMARPSSQSGPFTTQAGIIDRSYEHVFVPSDVSALRPVSFAPEPPRRRHLAYWQHIRMWKDVSEEDFLSYRWQTSNTIDRKDKLLRFLEGVLPERIPHSPHVQSAWSHIRTREDFLADVEGGMKVAPMSVRLTPHMLSVADWCNPLEDPIRRQFIPLRSTRREDHPALELDSLHEEDDSPVPGLVHRYPDKVLFLATSVCPVYCRFCTRSYAVGNNTESVIKASQKPTRKRWEAMFQYIDRTPAIQDVVVSGGDSYYLQPEQLHMVGKRLLQIPHVQRIRFASKGLAACPMRIFDRDDSWTDAFVGLSNLGRSIGKQVAMHTHFNNPQEITWTTERAARYLFERGVTVRNQTVLLKGVNDDLATMSALIRKLADLNIQPYYVYQSDMIRGVEDLRTPLSTILHLEKHLRGTIAGFMTPSFVVDLPGGGGKRLANSFDSYDEEAGVSYWSAPGVAGDEVFTYHDPVQ
;
A
#
# COMPACT_ATOMS: atom_id res chain seq x y z
N MET A 1 -56.71 6.50 24.12
CA MET A 1 -56.80 5.63 22.93
C MET A 1 -55.47 4.89 22.86
N ALA A 2 -55.31 3.60 23.20
CA ALA A 2 -56.20 2.42 23.03
C ALA A 2 -56.59 2.25 21.54
N LEU A 3 -56.44 1.12 20.83
CA LEU A 3 -56.05 -0.28 21.11
C LEU A 3 -55.13 -0.80 19.95
N SER A 4 -54.49 -1.99 19.89
CA SER A 4 -54.37 -3.18 20.77
C SER A 4 -53.10 -4.02 20.44
N MET A 5 -52.80 -5.00 21.29
CA MET A 5 -51.86 -6.13 21.08
C MET A 5 -52.26 -7.09 19.93
N LEU A 6 -51.29 -7.87 19.42
CA LEU A 6 -51.47 -9.32 19.25
C LEU A 6 -50.14 -10.08 19.41
N ARG A 7 -50.18 -11.16 20.20
CA ARG A 7 -49.07 -12.09 20.44
C ARG A 7 -49.27 -13.34 19.59
N SER A 8 -48.19 -13.96 19.15
CA SER A 8 -48.18 -15.39 18.83
C SER A 8 -46.93 -16.04 19.42
N ARG A 9 -47.13 -16.78 20.53
CA ARG A 9 -46.13 -17.72 21.06
C ARG A 9 -46.30 -19.04 20.30
N CYS A 10 -45.20 -19.69 19.95
CA CYS A 10 -45.16 -21.14 19.79
C CYS A 10 -44.08 -21.71 20.69
N THR A 11 -44.52 -22.51 21.66
CA THR A 11 -43.72 -23.43 22.46
C THR A 11 -44.26 -24.83 22.17
N VAL A 12 -43.38 -25.83 22.09
CA VAL A 12 -43.48 -27.15 22.74
C VAL A 12 -42.38 -28.07 22.20
N ASP A 13 -41.42 -28.31 23.09
CA ASP A 13 -40.69 -29.53 23.43
C ASP A 13 -40.46 -30.72 22.47
N HIS A 14 -39.23 -31.23 22.63
CA HIS A 14 -38.81 -32.64 22.69
C HIS A 14 -38.88 -33.52 21.43
N LEU A 15 -37.68 -33.98 21.02
CA LEU A 15 -37.37 -35.41 21.06
C LEU A 15 -35.87 -35.66 21.30
N ARG A 16 -35.55 -36.58 22.21
CA ARG A 16 -34.20 -37.12 22.41
C ARG A 16 -33.94 -38.20 21.36
N ALA A 17 -32.75 -38.23 20.76
CA ALA A 17 -32.26 -39.38 20.02
C ALA A 17 -30.81 -39.70 20.46
N THR A 18 -30.68 -40.66 21.37
CA THR A 18 -29.39 -41.15 21.89
C THR A 18 -28.84 -42.19 20.92
N CYS A 19 -27.80 -41.88 20.15
CA CYS A 19 -27.07 -42.88 19.37
C CYS A 19 -25.87 -43.44 20.16
N LEU A 20 -26.08 -44.61 20.74
CA LEU A 20 -25.02 -45.46 21.30
C LEU A 20 -24.22 -46.10 20.16
N PHE A 21 -22.93 -45.77 20.05
CA PHE A 21 -21.96 -46.63 19.35
C PHE A 21 -20.95 -47.17 20.36
N VAL A 22 -21.00 -48.48 20.58
CA VAL A 22 -20.09 -49.21 21.47
C VAL A 22 -18.90 -49.72 20.67
N GLY A 23 -17.72 -49.18 20.95
CA GLY A 23 -16.42 -49.65 20.45
C GLY A 23 -15.48 -50.00 21.61
N PRO A 24 -14.55 -50.96 21.46
CA PRO A 24 -13.88 -51.58 22.61
C PRO A 24 -12.81 -50.70 23.27
N ARG A 25 -12.68 -50.85 24.60
CA ARG A 25 -11.75 -50.10 25.46
C ARG A 25 -10.27 -50.46 25.20
N PRO A 26 -9.35 -49.48 25.13
CA PRO A 26 -7.92 -49.73 25.33
C PRO A 26 -7.62 -50.16 26.77
N ARG A 27 -6.62 -51.04 26.94
CA ARG A 27 -6.14 -51.48 28.27
C ARG A 27 -5.40 -50.36 29.00
N PRO A 28 -5.49 -50.24 30.34
CA PRO A 28 -4.73 -49.24 31.08
C PRO A 28 -3.24 -49.59 31.13
N MET A 29 -2.37 -48.64 30.77
CA MET A 29 -0.94 -48.72 31.09
C MET A 29 -0.71 -48.43 32.58
N ALA A 30 0.24 -49.14 33.19
CA ALA A 30 0.56 -49.01 34.60
C ALA A 30 1.18 -47.64 34.93
N ARG A 31 0.80 -47.05 36.06
CA ARG A 31 1.50 -45.90 36.66
C ARG A 31 2.74 -46.41 37.41
N PRO A 32 3.93 -45.80 37.22
CA PRO A 32 5.01 -45.92 38.18
C PRO A 32 4.63 -45.25 39.51
N SER A 33 5.09 -45.84 40.61
CA SER A 33 4.83 -45.38 41.98
C SER A 33 5.51 -44.06 42.31
N SER A 34 4.79 -43.15 42.97
CA SER A 34 5.36 -42.00 43.65
C SER A 34 6.18 -42.40 44.88
N GLN A 35 7.45 -42.03 44.94
CA GLN A 35 8.17 -41.87 46.19
C GLN A 35 8.64 -40.42 46.32
N SER A 36 8.19 -39.77 47.38
CA SER A 36 8.53 -38.39 47.73
C SER A 36 9.79 -38.36 48.59
N GLY A 37 10.90 -37.87 48.03
CA GLY A 37 12.08 -37.42 48.79
C GLY A 37 12.02 -35.89 49.01
N PRO A 38 12.65 -35.34 50.06
CA PRO A 38 12.55 -33.92 50.39
C PRO A 38 13.30 -33.03 49.41
N PHE A 39 12.73 -31.86 49.12
CA PHE A 39 13.35 -30.83 48.28
C PHE A 39 14.53 -30.15 49.00
N THR A 40 15.74 -30.39 48.52
CA THR A 40 16.89 -29.49 48.76
C THR A 40 16.99 -28.50 47.60
N THR A 41 16.76 -27.23 47.88
CA THR A 41 16.90 -26.14 46.89
C THR A 41 18.38 -25.88 46.58
N GLN A 42 18.92 -26.49 45.53
CA GLN A 42 20.12 -25.98 44.87
C GLN A 42 19.72 -24.97 43.79
N ALA A 43 20.15 -23.73 43.98
CA ALA A 43 20.06 -22.70 42.96
C ALA A 43 21.09 -22.96 41.84
N GLY A 44 20.74 -22.62 40.61
CA GLY A 44 21.72 -22.38 39.55
C GLY A 44 22.02 -23.56 38.61
N ILE A 45 21.04 -23.96 37.80
CA ILE A 45 21.32 -24.35 36.42
C ILE A 45 20.46 -23.48 35.50
N ILE A 46 21.05 -22.36 35.06
CA ILE A 46 20.53 -21.63 33.89
C ILE A 46 21.00 -22.45 32.69
N ASP A 47 20.04 -22.99 31.93
CA ASP A 47 20.34 -23.64 30.66
C ASP A 47 20.85 -22.59 29.65
N ARG A 48 22.17 -22.53 29.48
CA ARG A 48 22.88 -21.64 28.56
C ARG A 48 23.10 -22.27 27.18
N SER A 49 22.38 -23.34 26.81
CA SER A 49 22.55 -24.05 25.53
C SER A 49 22.33 -23.19 24.26
N TYR A 50 21.82 -21.96 24.39
CA TYR A 50 21.63 -21.00 23.29
C TYR A 50 22.66 -19.86 23.22
N GLU A 51 23.68 -19.79 24.09
CA GLU A 51 24.72 -18.73 24.03
C GLU A 51 25.80 -18.96 22.95
N HIS A 52 25.77 -20.08 22.23
CA HIS A 52 26.71 -20.39 21.15
C HIS A 52 26.03 -20.59 19.79
N VAL A 53 25.34 -19.55 19.31
CA VAL A 53 25.25 -19.36 17.85
C VAL A 53 26.65 -19.09 17.36
N PHE A 54 27.28 -20.11 16.75
CA PHE A 54 28.53 -19.96 16.01
C PHE A 54 28.38 -18.79 15.03
N VAL A 55 29.12 -17.70 15.26
CA VAL A 55 29.53 -16.82 14.18
C VAL A 55 30.80 -17.47 13.62
N PRO A 56 30.78 -18.08 12.42
CA PRO A 56 31.99 -18.63 11.85
C PRO A 56 33.02 -17.52 11.71
N SER A 57 34.26 -17.77 12.11
CA SER A 57 35.36 -16.79 12.12
C SER A 57 35.83 -16.37 10.71
N ASP A 58 35.05 -16.68 9.68
CA ASP A 58 35.34 -16.49 8.25
C ASP A 58 34.26 -15.66 7.52
N VAL A 59 33.24 -15.16 8.24
CA VAL A 59 32.26 -14.20 7.66
C VAL A 59 32.92 -12.86 7.29
N SER A 60 34.11 -12.56 7.83
CA SER A 60 34.93 -11.40 7.45
C SER A 60 35.46 -11.44 6.01
N ALA A 61 35.56 -12.62 5.39
CA ALA A 61 35.94 -12.78 3.99
C ALA A 61 34.74 -12.58 3.03
N LEU A 62 33.51 -12.73 3.51
CA LEU A 62 32.30 -12.45 2.76
C LEU A 62 32.08 -10.94 2.66
N ARG A 63 32.61 -10.34 1.59
CA ARG A 63 32.15 -9.00 1.18
C ARG A 63 30.62 -9.04 1.03
N PRO A 64 29.88 -8.03 1.53
CA PRO A 64 28.46 -7.91 1.24
C PRO A 64 28.25 -8.07 -0.26
N VAL A 65 27.29 -8.92 -0.67
CA VAL A 65 26.91 -9.03 -2.08
C VAL A 65 26.26 -7.71 -2.46
N SER A 66 27.06 -6.77 -2.97
CA SER A 66 26.53 -5.65 -3.69
C SER A 66 25.86 -6.23 -4.94
N PHE A 67 24.56 -5.99 -5.08
CA PHE A 67 23.84 -6.27 -6.31
C PHE A 67 24.50 -5.43 -7.41
N ALA A 68 25.23 -6.12 -8.30
CA ALA A 68 26.40 -5.62 -9.04
C ALA A 68 27.57 -5.18 -8.14
N PRO A 69 28.86 -5.36 -8.55
CA PRO A 69 29.96 -4.60 -7.93
C PRO A 69 29.60 -3.12 -7.93
N GLU A 70 29.96 -2.35 -6.88
CA GLU A 70 29.78 -0.89 -6.92
C GLU A 70 30.30 -0.37 -8.27
N PRO A 71 29.43 0.14 -9.16
CA PRO A 71 29.84 0.48 -10.50
C PRO A 71 30.89 1.59 -10.36
N PRO A 72 32.12 1.39 -10.87
CA PRO A 72 33.37 1.89 -10.28
C PRO A 72 33.36 3.41 -10.09
N ARG A 73 32.93 3.86 -8.89
CA ARG A 73 32.39 5.22 -8.64
C ARG A 73 31.88 5.90 -9.91
N ARG A 74 30.99 5.23 -10.66
CA ARG A 74 30.18 5.92 -11.68
C ARG A 74 29.42 6.96 -10.88
N ARG A 75 29.82 8.23 -11.00
CA ARG A 75 29.17 9.39 -10.34
C ARG A 75 27.69 9.07 -10.34
N HIS A 76 27.11 8.88 -9.16
CA HIS A 76 25.71 8.50 -9.05
C HIS A 76 24.95 9.48 -9.93
N LEU A 77 24.30 8.98 -10.99
CA LEU A 77 23.75 9.87 -11.99
C LEU A 77 22.79 10.79 -11.24
N ALA A 78 23.13 12.07 -11.24
CA ALA A 78 22.38 13.12 -10.58
C ALA A 78 21.13 13.33 -11.41
N TYR A 79 20.21 12.38 -11.32
CA TYR A 79 19.13 12.17 -12.30
C TYR A 79 18.13 13.33 -12.29
N TRP A 80 18.21 14.23 -11.31
CA TRP A 80 17.50 15.50 -11.28
C TRP A 80 18.14 16.59 -12.16
N GLN A 81 19.44 16.53 -12.47
CA GLN A 81 20.16 17.60 -13.16
C GLN A 81 19.80 17.73 -14.66
N HIS A 82 19.04 16.78 -15.22
CA HIS A 82 18.43 16.95 -16.54
C HIS A 82 17.28 17.98 -16.51
N ILE A 83 16.66 18.20 -15.35
CA ILE A 83 15.67 19.25 -15.13
C ILE A 83 16.41 20.57 -14.98
N ARG A 84 16.17 21.48 -15.93
CA ARG A 84 16.90 22.75 -16.05
C ARG A 84 16.96 23.57 -14.75
N MET A 85 15.89 23.59 -13.97
CA MET A 85 15.83 24.33 -12.70
C MET A 85 16.57 23.65 -11.53
N TRP A 86 16.97 22.38 -11.68
CA TRP A 86 17.74 21.62 -10.69
C TRP A 86 19.12 21.19 -11.19
N LYS A 87 19.55 21.69 -12.36
CA LYS A 87 20.85 21.40 -12.98
C LYS A 87 22.03 21.63 -12.03
N ASP A 88 21.98 22.73 -11.28
CA ASP A 88 23.05 23.15 -10.38
C ASP A 88 22.76 22.80 -8.90
N VAL A 89 21.70 22.02 -8.63
CA VAL A 89 21.39 21.50 -7.28
C VAL A 89 22.37 20.38 -6.95
N SER A 90 23.02 20.51 -5.80
CA SER A 90 24.01 19.54 -5.32
C SER A 90 23.36 18.19 -4.94
N GLU A 91 24.17 17.13 -4.86
CA GLU A 91 23.69 15.84 -4.35
C GLU A 91 23.29 15.96 -2.86
N GLU A 92 24.01 16.74 -2.06
CA GLU A 92 23.68 16.98 -0.65
C GLU A 92 22.31 17.64 -0.49
N ASP A 93 22.05 18.72 -1.25
CA ASP A 93 20.75 19.38 -1.29
C ASP A 93 19.65 18.43 -1.76
N PHE A 94 19.82 17.77 -2.91
CA PHE A 94 18.77 16.92 -3.47
C PHE A 94 18.47 15.70 -2.58
N LEU A 95 19.46 15.20 -1.84
CA LEU A 95 19.28 14.12 -0.87
C LEU A 95 18.76 14.57 0.51
N SER A 96 18.59 15.87 0.75
CA SER A 96 17.93 16.35 1.98
C SER A 96 16.40 16.23 1.87
N TYR A 97 15.78 15.56 2.83
CA TYR A 97 14.32 15.52 2.96
C TYR A 97 13.73 16.92 3.16
N ARG A 98 14.43 17.80 3.87
CA ARG A 98 14.06 19.21 4.04
C ARG A 98 14.04 19.97 2.71
N TRP A 99 14.98 19.69 1.82
CA TRP A 99 15.01 20.29 0.49
C TRP A 99 13.88 19.73 -0.41
N GLN A 100 13.69 18.40 -0.42
CA GLN A 100 12.61 17.74 -1.16
C GLN A 100 11.21 18.27 -0.76
N THR A 101 10.97 18.43 0.54
CA THR A 101 9.71 18.98 1.07
C THR A 101 9.54 20.47 0.75
N SER A 102 10.60 21.27 0.86
CA SER A 102 10.58 22.71 0.53
C SER A 102 10.31 22.97 -0.96
N ASN A 103 10.80 22.09 -1.84
CA ASN A 103 10.65 22.19 -3.29
C ASN A 103 9.49 21.34 -3.85
N THR A 104 8.62 20.80 -2.99
CA THR A 104 7.43 20.06 -3.41
C THR A 104 6.44 20.96 -4.17
N ILE A 105 5.99 20.50 -5.33
CA ILE A 105 4.91 21.11 -6.11
C ILE A 105 3.58 20.66 -5.52
N ASP A 106 2.80 21.58 -4.97
CA ASP A 106 1.58 21.31 -4.18
C ASP A 106 0.36 22.15 -4.59
N ARG A 107 0.45 22.86 -5.71
CA ARG A 107 -0.60 23.74 -6.27
C ARG A 107 -0.47 23.93 -7.77
N LYS A 108 -1.58 24.22 -8.45
CA LYS A 108 -1.72 24.27 -9.92
C LYS A 108 -0.68 25.17 -10.59
N ASP A 109 -0.50 26.40 -10.12
CA ASP A 109 0.42 27.38 -10.71
C ASP A 109 1.91 27.01 -10.54
N LYS A 110 2.28 26.22 -9.51
CA LYS A 110 3.62 25.65 -9.40
C LYS A 110 3.81 24.55 -10.44
N LEU A 111 2.80 23.69 -10.64
CA LEU A 111 2.86 22.61 -11.62
C LEU A 111 2.98 23.15 -13.04
N LEU A 112 2.10 24.08 -13.43
CA LEU A 112 2.10 24.65 -14.79
C LEU A 112 3.44 25.33 -15.12
N ARG A 113 4.01 26.13 -14.20
CA ARG A 113 5.33 26.74 -14.36
C ARG A 113 6.48 25.74 -14.43
N PHE A 114 6.40 24.62 -13.69
CA PHE A 114 7.37 23.54 -13.81
C PHE A 114 7.29 22.89 -15.19
N LEU A 115 6.09 22.50 -15.61
CA LEU A 115 5.82 21.87 -16.90
C LEU A 115 6.25 22.76 -18.07
N GLU A 116 5.96 24.06 -18.02
CA GLU A 116 6.42 25.06 -18.99
C GLU A 116 7.95 25.05 -19.15
N GLY A 117 8.69 24.84 -18.05
CA GLY A 117 10.15 24.81 -18.03
C GLY A 117 10.81 23.47 -18.41
N VAL A 118 10.07 22.36 -18.48
CA VAL A 118 10.61 21.02 -18.80
C VAL A 118 10.05 20.38 -20.08
N LEU A 119 8.85 20.77 -20.53
CA LEU A 119 8.23 20.22 -21.73
C LEU A 119 8.90 20.75 -23.02
N PRO A 120 9.07 19.91 -24.06
CA PRO A 120 9.51 20.38 -25.37
C PRO A 120 8.45 21.28 -26.01
N GLU A 121 8.87 22.20 -26.90
CA GLU A 121 7.95 23.11 -27.61
C GLU A 121 6.94 22.36 -28.48
N ARG A 122 7.38 21.25 -29.09
CA ARG A 122 6.53 20.28 -29.79
C ARG A 122 6.47 19.00 -28.98
N ILE A 123 5.26 18.56 -28.66
CA ILE A 123 5.03 17.31 -27.94
C ILE A 123 5.12 16.16 -28.96
N PRO A 124 5.98 15.15 -28.74
CA PRO A 124 6.06 14.01 -29.65
C PRO A 124 4.79 13.16 -29.58
N HIS A 125 4.49 12.48 -30.68
CA HIS A 125 3.40 11.52 -30.80
C HIS A 125 3.95 10.20 -31.30
N SER A 126 3.55 9.10 -30.66
CA SER A 126 3.72 7.78 -31.26
C SER A 126 2.81 7.67 -32.49
N PRO A 127 3.32 7.27 -33.67
CA PRO A 127 2.53 7.18 -34.89
C PRO A 127 1.50 6.04 -34.87
N HIS A 128 1.50 5.19 -33.83
CA HIS A 128 0.71 3.97 -33.75
C HIS A 128 -0.65 4.12 -33.04
N VAL A 129 -1.04 5.34 -32.65
CA VAL A 129 -2.29 5.57 -31.92
C VAL A 129 -3.12 6.68 -32.58
N GLN A 130 -4.35 6.38 -33.00
CA GLN A 130 -5.41 7.38 -33.13
C GLN A 130 -5.77 7.87 -31.71
N SER A 131 -4.91 8.74 -31.17
CA SER A 131 -4.91 9.04 -29.74
C SER A 131 -5.95 10.10 -29.40
N ALA A 132 -6.48 9.98 -28.17
CA ALA A 132 -7.21 11.06 -27.51
C ALA A 132 -6.39 12.36 -27.38
N TRP A 133 -5.09 12.32 -27.68
CA TRP A 133 -4.15 13.44 -27.64
C TRP A 133 -3.96 14.12 -29.00
N SER A 134 -4.74 13.80 -30.03
CA SER A 134 -4.52 14.29 -31.40
C SER A 134 -4.53 15.84 -31.56
N HIS A 135 -5.06 16.58 -30.59
CA HIS A 135 -4.95 18.04 -30.47
C HIS A 135 -3.69 18.54 -29.74
N ILE A 136 -3.02 17.71 -28.93
CA ILE A 136 -1.89 18.09 -28.08
C ILE A 136 -0.59 18.11 -28.90
N ARG A 137 -0.34 19.17 -29.68
CA ARG A 137 0.84 19.26 -30.58
C ARG A 137 1.97 20.10 -30.00
N THR A 138 1.62 21.08 -29.18
CA THR A 138 2.53 22.06 -28.57
C THR A 138 2.58 21.93 -27.06
N ARG A 139 3.59 22.55 -26.44
CA ARG A 139 3.67 22.74 -24.99
C ARG A 139 2.39 23.38 -24.44
N GLU A 140 1.88 24.39 -25.15
CA GLU A 140 0.71 25.18 -24.78
C GLU A 140 -0.56 24.33 -24.78
N ASP A 141 -0.74 23.47 -25.79
CA ASP A 141 -1.86 22.50 -25.83
C ASP A 141 -1.80 21.54 -24.63
N PHE A 142 -0.61 21.06 -24.28
CA PHE A 142 -0.42 20.14 -23.16
C PHE A 142 -0.72 20.82 -21.81
N LEU A 143 -0.26 22.06 -21.62
CA LEU A 143 -0.54 22.84 -20.41
C LEU A 143 -2.04 23.13 -20.26
N ALA A 144 -2.74 23.44 -21.37
CA ALA A 144 -4.18 23.62 -21.39
C ALA A 144 -4.93 22.31 -21.05
N ASP A 145 -4.49 21.18 -21.58
CA ASP A 145 -5.08 19.87 -21.32
C ASP A 145 -4.86 19.39 -19.87
N VAL A 146 -3.68 19.68 -19.29
CA VAL A 146 -3.39 19.50 -17.85
C VAL A 146 -4.29 20.37 -16.99
N GLU A 147 -4.43 21.66 -17.30
CA GLU A 147 -5.33 22.53 -16.53
C GLU A 147 -6.79 22.02 -16.63
N GLY A 148 -7.25 21.65 -17.82
CA GLY A 148 -8.57 21.07 -18.01
C GLY A 148 -8.78 19.77 -17.22
N GLY A 149 -7.74 18.94 -17.11
CA GLY A 149 -7.75 17.72 -16.31
C GLY A 149 -7.82 18.00 -14.81
N MET A 150 -7.07 19.00 -14.34
CA MET A 150 -7.05 19.41 -12.92
C MET A 150 -8.38 19.99 -12.43
N LYS A 151 -9.16 20.67 -13.29
CA LYS A 151 -10.50 21.20 -12.93
C LYS A 151 -11.49 20.10 -12.56
N VAL A 152 -11.36 18.92 -13.17
CA VAL A 152 -12.30 17.78 -12.96
C VAL A 152 -11.74 16.70 -12.03
N ALA A 153 -10.42 16.64 -11.82
CA ALA A 153 -9.78 15.63 -10.99
C ALA A 153 -10.20 15.73 -9.50
N PRO A 154 -10.60 14.63 -8.85
CA PRO A 154 -10.94 14.64 -7.42
C PRO A 154 -9.70 14.75 -6.52
N MET A 155 -8.51 14.42 -7.04
CA MET A 155 -7.26 14.52 -6.31
C MET A 155 -6.49 15.80 -6.64
N SER A 156 -6.07 16.53 -5.60
CA SER A 156 -5.20 17.70 -5.71
C SER A 156 -3.78 17.31 -6.12
N VAL A 157 -3.05 18.16 -6.84
CA VAL A 157 -1.63 17.88 -7.15
C VAL A 157 -0.74 17.94 -5.90
N ARG A 158 0.11 16.93 -5.72
CA ARG A 158 1.31 17.02 -4.87
C ARG A 158 2.41 16.10 -5.41
N LEU A 159 3.57 16.66 -5.72
CA LEU A 159 4.69 15.98 -6.36
C LEU A 159 6.03 16.45 -5.78
N THR A 160 6.85 15.49 -5.34
CA THR A 160 8.22 15.72 -4.87
C THR A 160 9.17 15.95 -6.04
N PRO A 161 10.27 16.71 -5.85
CA PRO A 161 11.34 16.81 -6.84
C PRO A 161 11.89 15.44 -7.26
N HIS A 162 11.96 14.46 -6.35
CA HIS A 162 12.27 13.07 -6.69
C HIS A 162 11.37 12.53 -7.81
N MET A 163 10.05 12.46 -7.60
CA MET A 163 9.13 11.90 -8.60
C MET A 163 9.14 12.66 -9.92
N LEU A 164 9.28 13.99 -9.84
CA LEU A 164 9.42 14.84 -11.03
C LEU A 164 10.71 14.55 -11.80
N SER A 165 11.79 14.14 -11.12
CA SER A 165 13.08 13.75 -11.72
C SER A 165 13.12 12.32 -12.25
N VAL A 166 12.10 11.50 -11.99
CA VAL A 166 11.99 10.13 -12.52
C VAL A 166 11.18 10.10 -13.83
N ALA A 167 10.24 11.03 -14.01
CA ALA A 167 9.39 11.15 -15.19
C ALA A 167 10.18 11.57 -16.45
N ASP A 168 9.85 10.97 -17.60
CA ASP A 168 10.36 11.38 -18.91
C ASP A 168 9.55 12.56 -19.50
N TRP A 169 10.08 13.77 -19.32
CA TRP A 169 9.48 14.98 -19.91
C TRP A 169 9.72 15.14 -21.41
N CYS A 170 10.56 14.31 -22.03
CA CYS A 170 10.73 14.28 -23.49
C CYS A 170 9.56 13.54 -24.16
N ASN A 171 9.04 12.45 -23.57
CA ASN A 171 7.83 11.74 -24.03
C ASN A 171 6.67 11.84 -23.01
N PRO A 172 6.16 13.05 -22.71
CA PRO A 172 5.30 13.27 -21.57
C PRO A 172 3.91 12.64 -21.72
N LEU A 173 3.41 12.40 -22.95
CA LEU A 173 2.09 11.79 -23.13
C LEU A 173 2.06 10.33 -22.66
N GLU A 174 3.10 9.57 -22.97
CA GLU A 174 3.18 8.14 -22.66
C GLU A 174 3.88 7.84 -21.33
N ASP A 175 4.66 8.77 -20.77
CA ASP A 175 5.40 8.61 -19.52
C ASP A 175 4.56 8.00 -18.37
N PRO A 176 4.95 6.81 -17.85
CA PRO A 176 4.16 6.07 -16.87
C PRO A 176 4.19 6.71 -15.49
N ILE A 177 5.18 7.56 -15.19
CA ILE A 177 5.25 8.32 -13.94
C ILE A 177 4.22 9.45 -13.96
N ARG A 178 4.22 10.31 -14.98
CA ARG A 178 3.24 11.37 -15.18
C ARG A 178 1.81 10.82 -15.14
N ARG A 179 1.54 9.71 -15.84
CA ARG A 179 0.22 9.04 -15.86
C ARG A 179 -0.36 8.79 -14.47
N GLN A 180 0.49 8.47 -13.48
CA GLN A 180 0.10 8.22 -12.09
C GLN A 180 -0.32 9.49 -11.31
N PHE A 181 0.12 10.69 -11.72
CA PHE A 181 0.00 11.91 -10.88
C PHE A 181 -0.62 13.13 -11.56
N ILE A 182 -0.36 13.36 -12.85
CA ILE A 182 -0.82 14.57 -13.56
C ILE A 182 -1.95 14.18 -14.53
N PRO A 183 -3.20 14.61 -14.27
CA PRO A 183 -4.33 14.30 -15.14
C PRO A 183 -4.25 15.07 -16.45
N LEU A 184 -4.79 14.48 -17.51
CA LEU A 184 -5.01 15.11 -18.81
C LEU A 184 -6.52 15.12 -19.07
N ARG A 185 -7.08 16.25 -19.52
CA ARG A 185 -8.51 16.35 -19.87
C ARG A 185 -8.87 15.39 -20.99
N SER A 186 -7.94 15.21 -21.93
CA SER A 186 -8.03 14.33 -23.10
C SER A 186 -8.18 12.85 -22.77
N THR A 187 -7.48 12.33 -21.76
CA THR A 187 -7.60 10.90 -21.40
C THR A 187 -8.88 10.59 -20.65
N ARG A 188 -9.46 11.57 -19.95
CA ARG A 188 -10.62 11.36 -19.08
C ARG A 188 -11.82 10.78 -19.83
N ARG A 189 -12.18 9.55 -19.44
CA ARG A 189 -13.45 8.88 -19.75
C ARG A 189 -14.51 9.26 -18.72
N GLU A 190 -15.77 8.95 -19.02
CA GLU A 190 -16.84 9.00 -18.03
C GLU A 190 -16.68 7.86 -17.03
N ASP A 191 -17.09 8.10 -15.77
CA ASP A 191 -17.02 7.09 -14.72
C ASP A 191 -18.10 6.02 -14.95
N HIS A 192 -17.81 4.75 -14.69
CA HIS A 192 -18.78 3.65 -14.87
C HIS A 192 -20.08 3.92 -14.06
N PRO A 193 -21.29 3.66 -14.59
CA PRO A 193 -22.55 4.01 -13.90
C PRO A 193 -22.75 3.39 -12.52
N ALA A 194 -22.13 2.23 -12.25
CA ALA A 194 -22.13 1.57 -10.95
C ALA A 194 -21.05 2.09 -9.96
N LEU A 195 -20.44 3.25 -10.23
CA LEU A 195 -19.39 3.82 -9.39
C LEU A 195 -19.97 4.64 -8.24
N GLU A 196 -19.51 4.32 -7.02
CA GLU A 196 -19.73 5.12 -5.82
C GLU A 196 -18.46 5.91 -5.43
N LEU A 197 -18.62 7.01 -4.69
CA LEU A 197 -17.48 7.89 -4.36
C LEU A 197 -16.53 7.25 -3.32
N ASP A 198 -17.09 6.57 -2.33
CA ASP A 198 -16.38 5.62 -1.47
C ASP A 198 -16.74 4.21 -1.95
N SER A 199 -16.22 3.82 -3.11
CA SER A 199 -16.52 2.53 -3.76
C SER A 199 -16.16 1.30 -2.92
N LEU A 200 -15.38 1.49 -1.86
CA LEU A 200 -14.98 0.44 -0.94
C LEU A 200 -15.80 0.43 0.34
N HIS A 201 -16.70 1.39 0.60
CA HIS A 201 -17.46 1.55 1.86
C HIS A 201 -16.56 1.65 3.12
N GLU A 202 -15.44 2.39 3.04
CA GLU A 202 -14.60 2.64 4.22
C GLU A 202 -15.27 3.53 5.29
N GLU A 203 -16.16 4.45 4.91
CA GLU A 203 -16.89 5.31 5.86
C GLU A 203 -18.00 4.55 6.61
N ASP A 204 -18.76 3.67 5.94
CA ASP A 204 -19.81 2.86 6.58
C ASP A 204 -19.21 1.76 7.48
N ASP A 205 -18.06 1.18 7.08
CA ASP A 205 -17.29 0.24 7.91
C ASP A 205 -16.52 0.90 9.07
N SER A 206 -16.72 2.19 9.36
CA SER A 206 -15.99 2.93 10.41
C SER A 206 -16.76 3.02 11.74
N PRO A 207 -16.58 2.08 12.70
CA PRO A 207 -17.21 2.15 14.03
C PRO A 207 -16.83 3.39 14.85
N VAL A 208 -15.70 4.04 14.55
CA VAL A 208 -15.36 5.39 15.03
C VAL A 208 -14.68 6.18 13.89
N PRO A 209 -14.86 7.52 13.81
CA PRO A 209 -14.34 8.31 12.69
C PRO A 209 -12.83 8.15 12.43
N GLY A 210 -12.49 7.53 11.30
CA GLY A 210 -11.12 7.26 10.87
C GLY A 210 -10.51 5.94 11.34
N LEU A 211 -11.33 4.99 11.78
CA LEU A 211 -10.92 3.60 12.02
C LEU A 211 -11.90 2.65 11.33
N VAL A 212 -11.50 2.07 10.19
CA VAL A 212 -12.32 1.12 9.42
C VAL A 212 -12.14 -0.29 9.98
N HIS A 213 -13.23 -1.05 10.17
CA HIS A 213 -13.24 -2.40 10.75
C HIS A 213 -14.11 -3.39 9.97
N ARG A 214 -13.82 -3.55 8.67
CA ARG A 214 -14.46 -4.53 7.76
C ARG A 214 -14.26 -6.01 8.14
N TYR A 215 -13.06 -6.35 8.62
CA TYR A 215 -12.61 -7.73 8.74
C TYR A 215 -12.56 -8.17 10.22
N PRO A 216 -12.88 -9.43 10.56
CA PRO A 216 -13.08 -9.87 11.95
C PRO A 216 -11.93 -9.61 12.95
N ASP A 217 -10.69 -9.53 12.45
CA ASP A 217 -9.45 -9.49 13.25
C ASP A 217 -8.56 -8.28 12.93
N LYS A 218 -8.98 -7.35 12.07
CA LYS A 218 -8.07 -6.31 11.55
C LYS A 218 -8.73 -5.00 11.15
N VAL A 219 -8.04 -3.90 11.46
CA VAL A 219 -8.52 -2.52 11.28
C VAL A 219 -7.56 -1.64 10.49
N LEU A 220 -8.12 -0.63 9.84
CA LEU A 220 -7.40 0.42 9.13
C LEU A 220 -7.51 1.75 9.90
N PHE A 221 -6.40 2.16 10.50
CA PHE A 221 -6.25 3.38 11.29
C PHE A 221 -5.82 4.54 10.37
N LEU A 222 -6.73 5.48 10.09
CA LEU A 222 -6.49 6.62 9.19
C LEU A 222 -5.79 7.76 9.96
N ALA A 223 -4.48 7.66 10.13
CA ALA A 223 -3.70 8.56 10.98
C ALA A 223 -3.70 10.03 10.49
N THR A 224 -3.59 10.24 9.19
CA THR A 224 -3.44 11.56 8.54
C THR A 224 -4.22 11.60 7.23
N SER A 225 -4.54 12.79 6.69
CA SER A 225 -5.07 12.99 5.33
C SER A 225 -4.05 13.52 4.32
N VAL A 226 -2.75 13.49 4.63
CA VAL A 226 -1.69 14.07 3.80
C VAL A 226 -0.67 13.00 3.39
N CYS A 227 -0.13 13.14 2.18
CA CYS A 227 0.88 12.25 1.58
C CYS A 227 2.13 13.03 1.15
N PRO A 228 3.28 12.37 0.92
CA PRO A 228 4.42 12.99 0.25
C PRO A 228 4.06 13.37 -1.20
N VAL A 229 3.29 12.52 -1.89
CA VAL A 229 2.73 12.75 -3.24
C VAL A 229 1.28 12.30 -3.32
N TYR A 230 0.49 12.88 -4.22
CA TYR A 230 -0.91 12.51 -4.43
C TYR A 230 -1.11 11.78 -5.76
N CYS A 231 -1.31 10.47 -5.69
CA CYS A 231 -1.68 9.62 -6.83
C CYS A 231 -3.07 9.98 -7.35
N ARG A 232 -3.25 10.05 -8.68
CA ARG A 232 -4.57 10.20 -9.31
C ARG A 232 -5.53 9.09 -8.87
N PHE A 233 -5.03 7.86 -8.86
CA PHE A 233 -5.73 6.62 -8.49
C PHE A 233 -5.76 6.39 -6.96
N CYS A 234 -5.79 7.45 -6.16
CA CYS A 234 -5.92 7.31 -4.71
C CYS A 234 -7.37 6.98 -4.34
N THR A 235 -7.60 5.79 -3.77
CA THR A 235 -8.92 5.31 -3.35
C THR A 235 -9.64 6.31 -2.43
N ARG A 236 -8.90 6.90 -1.49
CA ARG A 236 -9.40 7.91 -0.55
C ARG A 236 -9.36 9.34 -1.12
N SER A 237 -9.52 9.52 -2.44
CA SER A 237 -9.53 10.86 -3.05
C SER A 237 -10.62 11.78 -2.49
N TYR A 238 -11.68 11.23 -1.89
CA TYR A 238 -12.71 11.98 -1.16
C TYR A 238 -12.23 12.58 0.18
N ALA A 239 -11.22 11.99 0.85
CA ALA A 239 -10.76 12.39 2.19
C ALA A 239 -9.27 12.83 2.26
N VAL A 240 -8.44 12.45 1.28
CA VAL A 240 -7.01 12.73 1.24
C VAL A 240 -6.71 13.95 0.37
N GLY A 241 -5.80 14.80 0.86
CA GLY A 241 -5.33 16.00 0.18
C GLY A 241 -6.15 17.26 0.44
N ASN A 242 -5.88 18.28 -0.38
CA ASN A 242 -6.62 19.54 -0.34
C ASN A 242 -7.93 19.42 -1.14
N ASN A 243 -8.84 20.35 -0.92
CA ASN A 243 -10.03 20.52 -1.77
C ASN A 243 -9.62 20.69 -3.24
N THR A 244 -10.44 20.16 -4.15
CA THR A 244 -10.39 20.45 -5.59
C THR A 244 -11.67 21.19 -6.00
N GLU A 245 -11.77 21.58 -7.28
CA GLU A 245 -13.01 22.14 -7.83
C GLU A 245 -14.15 21.10 -7.87
N SER A 246 -13.83 19.79 -7.83
CA SER A 246 -14.80 18.69 -7.89
C SER A 246 -15.08 17.98 -6.55
N VAL A 247 -14.24 18.17 -5.53
CA VAL A 247 -14.37 17.49 -4.22
C VAL A 247 -13.93 18.40 -3.06
N ILE A 248 -14.82 18.58 -2.08
CA ILE A 248 -14.54 19.22 -0.78
C ILE A 248 -14.22 18.14 0.25
N LYS A 249 -13.16 18.34 1.05
CA LYS A 249 -12.58 17.31 1.94
C LYS A 249 -12.49 17.80 3.38
N ALA A 250 -12.83 16.93 4.32
CA ALA A 250 -12.66 17.21 5.74
C ALA A 250 -11.19 16.98 6.17
N SER A 251 -10.54 18.01 6.72
CA SER A 251 -9.13 17.91 7.14
C SER A 251 -8.94 16.96 8.33
N GLN A 252 -8.37 15.78 8.08
CA GLN A 252 -8.07 14.79 9.12
C GLN A 252 -6.68 15.04 9.73
N LYS A 253 -6.57 16.07 10.57
CA LYS A 253 -5.28 16.45 11.20
C LYS A 253 -4.71 15.32 12.07
N PRO A 254 -3.39 15.03 11.98
CA PRO A 254 -2.72 14.02 12.79
C PRO A 254 -2.55 14.50 14.24
N THR A 255 -3.59 14.28 15.07
CA THR A 255 -3.61 14.74 16.46
C THR A 255 -3.97 13.60 17.40
N ARG A 256 -3.29 13.53 18.56
CA ARG A 256 -3.59 12.55 19.60
C ARG A 256 -5.07 12.56 20.01
N LYS A 257 -5.69 13.73 20.13
CA LYS A 257 -7.12 13.87 20.49
C LYS A 257 -8.03 13.11 19.52
N ARG A 258 -7.74 13.13 18.21
CA ARG A 258 -8.50 12.38 17.20
C ARG A 258 -8.25 10.88 17.31
N TRP A 259 -7.00 10.48 17.52
CA TRP A 259 -6.59 9.08 17.59
C TRP A 259 -7.03 8.36 18.88
N GLU A 260 -7.29 9.09 19.97
CA GLU A 260 -7.67 8.51 21.25
C GLU A 260 -8.95 7.66 21.15
N ALA A 261 -9.96 8.08 20.38
CA ALA A 261 -11.17 7.29 20.14
C ALA A 261 -10.89 5.98 19.39
N MET A 262 -9.94 5.99 18.45
CA MET A 262 -9.51 4.81 17.70
C MET A 262 -8.79 3.82 18.62
N PHE A 263 -7.87 4.30 19.47
CA PHE A 263 -7.19 3.44 20.45
C PHE A 263 -8.17 2.83 21.46
N GLN A 264 -9.13 3.61 21.97
CA GLN A 264 -10.16 3.12 22.89
C GLN A 264 -11.06 2.04 22.26
N TYR A 265 -11.36 2.15 20.96
CA TYR A 265 -12.06 1.08 20.24
C TYR A 265 -11.20 -0.19 20.17
N ILE A 266 -9.93 -0.07 19.74
CA ILE A 266 -9.03 -1.22 19.62
C ILE A 266 -8.82 -1.91 20.98
N ASP A 267 -8.62 -1.15 22.07
CA ASP A 267 -8.48 -1.72 23.43
C ASP A 267 -9.69 -2.58 23.83
N ARG A 268 -10.90 -2.14 23.46
CA ARG A 268 -12.18 -2.76 23.85
C ARG A 268 -12.61 -3.89 22.93
N THR A 269 -11.86 -4.19 21.88
CA THR A 269 -12.21 -5.20 20.87
C THR A 269 -11.08 -6.25 20.77
N PRO A 270 -11.05 -7.26 21.67
CA PRO A 270 -9.96 -8.25 21.75
C PRO A 270 -9.72 -9.10 20.49
N ALA A 271 -10.68 -9.12 19.55
CA ALA A 271 -10.54 -9.82 18.27
C ALA A 271 -9.48 -9.17 17.35
N ILE A 272 -9.19 -7.88 17.50
CA ILE A 272 -8.27 -7.14 16.63
C ILE A 272 -6.82 -7.54 16.91
N GLN A 273 -6.18 -8.20 15.95
CA GLN A 273 -4.79 -8.61 16.02
C GLN A 273 -3.88 -7.89 15.02
N ASP A 274 -4.43 -7.31 13.95
CA ASP A 274 -3.67 -6.60 12.91
C ASP A 274 -4.19 -5.16 12.69
N VAL A 275 -3.29 -4.18 12.75
CA VAL A 275 -3.59 -2.76 12.60
C VAL A 275 -2.77 -2.16 11.46
N VAL A 276 -3.45 -1.63 10.43
CA VAL A 276 -2.81 -0.86 9.35
C VAL A 276 -2.87 0.62 9.67
N VAL A 277 -1.72 1.27 9.88
CA VAL A 277 -1.60 2.72 10.04
C VAL A 277 -1.44 3.36 8.66
N SER A 278 -2.46 4.09 8.22
CA SER A 278 -2.58 4.69 6.88
C SER A 278 -3.38 6.00 6.94
N GLY A 279 -4.40 6.18 6.07
CA GLY A 279 -5.05 7.45 5.78
C GLY A 279 -4.59 7.94 4.41
N GLY A 280 -3.91 9.09 4.39
CA GLY A 280 -2.95 9.46 3.36
C GLY A 280 -1.70 8.57 3.46
N ASP A 281 -0.60 9.09 4.01
CA ASP A 281 0.66 8.35 4.12
C ASP A 281 1.26 8.45 5.53
N SER A 282 1.60 7.31 6.15
CA SER A 282 2.26 7.28 7.46
C SER A 282 3.63 7.98 7.49
N TYR A 283 4.25 8.15 6.33
CA TYR A 283 5.44 8.96 6.12
C TYR A 283 5.22 10.44 6.45
N TYR A 284 4.02 10.99 6.27
CA TYR A 284 3.79 12.39 6.59
C TYR A 284 3.78 12.67 8.11
N LEU A 285 3.65 11.62 8.95
CA LEU A 285 3.73 11.77 10.40
C LEU A 285 5.11 12.32 10.81
N GLN A 286 5.13 13.14 11.84
CA GLN A 286 6.37 13.54 12.51
C GLN A 286 6.95 12.36 13.31
N PRO A 287 8.27 12.31 13.58
CA PRO A 287 8.92 11.20 14.27
C PRO A 287 8.24 10.84 15.61
N GLU A 288 7.82 11.84 16.39
CA GLU A 288 7.15 11.68 17.69
C GLU A 288 5.73 11.13 17.51
N GLN A 289 5.03 11.54 16.45
CA GLN A 289 3.69 11.04 16.11
C GLN A 289 3.74 9.58 15.70
N LEU A 290 4.70 9.22 14.83
CA LEU A 290 4.95 7.85 14.40
C LEU A 290 5.27 6.97 15.60
N HIS A 291 6.24 7.39 16.43
CA HIS A 291 6.64 6.68 17.65
C HIS A 291 5.47 6.50 18.62
N MET A 292 4.67 7.55 18.85
CA MET A 292 3.54 7.49 19.78
C MET A 292 2.45 6.53 19.30
N VAL A 293 2.05 6.59 18.02
CA VAL A 293 1.06 5.66 17.45
C VAL A 293 1.57 4.22 17.51
N GLY A 294 2.80 3.97 17.03
CA GLY A 294 3.36 2.62 17.02
C GLY A 294 3.53 2.03 18.43
N LYS A 295 4.06 2.81 19.37
CA LYS A 295 4.24 2.38 20.77
C LYS A 295 2.90 2.11 21.45
N ARG A 296 1.90 2.97 21.23
CA ARG A 296 0.56 2.79 21.79
C ARG A 296 -0.11 1.52 21.29
N LEU A 297 0.05 1.17 20.00
CA LEU A 297 -0.46 -0.07 19.43
C LEU A 297 0.30 -1.30 19.94
N LEU A 298 1.64 -1.24 20.05
CA LEU A 298 2.46 -2.33 20.59
C LEU A 298 2.09 -2.67 22.05
N GLN A 299 1.68 -1.66 22.84
CA GLN A 299 1.21 -1.82 24.22
C GLN A 299 -0.14 -2.54 24.36
N ILE A 300 -0.96 -2.64 23.30
CA ILE A 300 -2.26 -3.33 23.35
C ILE A 300 -1.99 -4.85 23.33
N PRO A 301 -2.36 -5.64 24.36
CA PRO A 301 -1.95 -7.04 24.47
C PRO A 301 -2.31 -7.92 23.27
N HIS A 302 -3.54 -7.79 22.76
CA HIS A 302 -4.07 -8.59 21.65
C HIS A 302 -3.53 -8.20 20.27
N VAL A 303 -3.08 -6.97 20.06
CA VAL A 303 -2.50 -6.53 18.77
C VAL A 303 -1.14 -7.19 18.55
N GLN A 304 -1.02 -8.02 17.52
CA GLN A 304 0.19 -8.78 17.16
C GLN A 304 0.95 -8.21 15.95
N ARG A 305 0.24 -7.51 15.05
CA ARG A 305 0.77 -7.08 13.75
C ARG A 305 0.43 -5.61 13.53
N ILE A 306 1.43 -4.82 13.15
CA ILE A 306 1.26 -3.41 12.81
C ILE A 306 1.91 -3.17 11.45
N ARG A 307 1.17 -2.53 10.56
CA ARG A 307 1.60 -2.24 9.18
C ARG A 307 1.53 -0.75 8.93
N PHE A 308 2.65 -0.09 8.68
CA PHE A 308 2.66 1.32 8.32
C PHE A 308 2.66 1.43 6.79
N ALA A 309 1.56 1.94 6.22
CA ALA A 309 1.40 2.12 4.79
C ALA A 309 2.07 3.42 4.34
N SER A 310 2.95 3.34 3.36
CA SER A 310 3.76 4.47 2.92
C SER A 310 4.25 4.37 1.47
N LYS A 311 3.80 5.27 0.58
CA LYS A 311 4.45 5.47 -0.72
C LYS A 311 5.77 6.26 -0.59
N GLY A 312 6.09 6.81 0.58
CA GLY A 312 7.31 7.59 0.85
C GLY A 312 8.64 6.93 0.45
N LEU A 313 8.78 5.60 0.54
CA LEU A 313 9.97 4.89 0.03
C LEU A 313 10.10 4.95 -1.50
N ALA A 314 8.98 5.04 -2.23
CA ALA A 314 8.96 5.27 -3.68
C ALA A 314 9.01 6.77 -4.03
N ALA A 315 8.36 7.61 -3.23
CA ALA A 315 8.10 9.01 -3.55
C ALA A 315 9.18 9.99 -3.07
N CYS A 316 9.99 9.62 -2.08
CA CYS A 316 11.02 10.48 -1.50
C CYS A 316 12.12 9.68 -0.78
N PRO A 317 12.68 8.60 -1.37
CA PRO A 317 13.50 7.59 -0.67
C PRO A 317 14.60 8.15 0.25
N MET A 318 15.12 9.34 -0.07
CA MET A 318 16.11 10.10 0.69
C MET A 318 15.90 10.13 2.20
N ARG A 319 14.69 10.40 2.71
CA ARG A 319 14.42 10.47 4.18
C ARG A 319 14.76 9.18 4.92
N ILE A 320 14.75 8.04 4.21
CA ILE A 320 15.10 6.74 4.79
C ILE A 320 16.58 6.70 5.21
N PHE A 321 17.44 7.55 4.64
CA PHE A 321 18.87 7.61 4.97
C PHE A 321 19.38 9.04 5.22
N ASP A 322 18.49 10.02 5.28
CA ASP A 322 18.78 11.37 5.76
C ASP A 322 19.12 11.30 7.26
N ARG A 323 20.17 12.02 7.68
CA ARG A 323 20.65 12.01 9.07
C ARG A 323 20.08 13.16 9.90
N ASP A 324 19.47 14.15 9.25
CA ASP A 324 18.89 15.33 9.90
C ASP A 324 17.39 15.13 10.21
N ASP A 325 16.80 14.01 9.80
CA ASP A 325 15.41 13.63 10.09
C ASP A 325 15.34 12.27 10.81
N SER A 326 14.77 12.27 12.02
CA SER A 326 14.72 11.09 12.91
C SER A 326 13.54 10.15 12.66
N TRP A 327 12.77 10.32 11.57
CA TRP A 327 11.59 9.50 11.28
C TRP A 327 11.97 8.02 11.08
N THR A 328 13.09 7.77 10.40
CA THR A 328 13.54 6.41 10.14
C THR A 328 14.07 5.73 11.40
N ASP A 329 14.76 6.47 12.27
CA ASP A 329 15.17 5.96 13.58
C ASP A 329 13.95 5.64 14.47
N ALA A 330 12.93 6.49 14.45
CA ALA A 330 11.66 6.21 15.13
C ALA A 330 10.98 4.94 14.58
N PHE A 331 10.97 4.76 13.24
CA PHE A 331 10.39 3.58 12.59
C PHE A 331 11.17 2.28 12.89
N VAL A 332 12.50 2.33 12.77
CA VAL A 332 13.40 1.22 13.09
C VAL A 332 13.31 0.87 14.58
N GLY A 333 13.25 1.88 15.46
CA GLY A 333 13.03 1.69 16.89
C GLY A 333 11.72 0.95 17.21
N LEU A 334 10.62 1.30 16.52
CA LEU A 334 9.35 0.56 16.62
C LEU A 334 9.46 -0.88 16.09
N SER A 335 10.17 -1.09 14.98
CA SER A 335 10.43 -2.43 14.44
C SER A 335 11.23 -3.30 15.40
N ASN A 336 12.31 -2.75 15.96
CA ASN A 336 13.15 -3.41 16.95
C ASN A 336 12.35 -3.74 18.22
N LEU A 337 11.56 -2.78 18.73
CA LEU A 337 10.68 -2.99 19.90
C LEU A 337 9.66 -4.10 19.64
N GLY A 338 8.98 -4.07 18.49
CA GLY A 338 8.04 -5.13 18.09
C GLY A 338 8.70 -6.51 18.12
N ARG A 339 9.84 -6.66 17.42
CA ARG A 339 10.59 -7.93 17.39
C ARG A 339 10.99 -8.40 18.80
N SER A 340 11.41 -7.49 19.69
CA SER A 340 11.80 -7.83 21.07
C SER A 340 10.65 -8.36 21.95
N ILE A 341 9.40 -8.07 21.60
CA ILE A 341 8.19 -8.54 22.33
C ILE A 341 7.35 -9.53 21.50
N GLY A 342 7.93 -10.12 20.45
CA GLY A 342 7.28 -11.14 19.60
C GLY A 342 6.24 -10.61 18.61
N LYS A 343 6.12 -9.28 18.44
CA LYS A 343 5.14 -8.62 17.57
C LYS A 343 5.76 -8.18 16.24
N GLN A 344 4.98 -8.22 15.16
CA GLN A 344 5.46 -7.74 13.86
C GLN A 344 5.13 -6.25 13.66
N VAL A 345 6.15 -5.45 13.30
CA VAL A 345 5.97 -4.13 12.69
C VAL A 345 6.61 -4.16 11.31
N ALA A 346 5.87 -3.78 10.27
CA ALA A 346 6.32 -3.79 8.88
C ALA A 346 5.95 -2.51 8.13
N MET A 347 6.74 -2.15 7.12
CA MET A 347 6.40 -1.11 6.15
C MET A 347 5.67 -1.76 4.97
N HIS A 348 4.55 -1.17 4.54
CA HIS A 348 3.86 -1.53 3.31
C HIS A 348 4.04 -0.37 2.33
N THR A 349 4.91 -0.55 1.33
CA THR A 349 5.28 0.44 0.33
C THR A 349 4.50 0.28 -0.98
N HIS A 350 4.51 1.30 -1.83
CA HIS A 350 3.67 1.37 -3.03
C HIS A 350 4.50 1.77 -4.27
N PHE A 351 4.78 0.78 -5.11
CA PHE A 351 5.57 0.89 -6.34
C PHE A 351 4.75 0.31 -7.47
N ASN A 352 4.68 1.02 -8.59
CA ASN A 352 3.87 0.67 -9.74
C ASN A 352 4.67 0.57 -11.04
N ASN A 353 5.85 1.19 -11.15
CA ASN A 353 6.66 1.10 -12.36
C ASN A 353 8.16 0.91 -12.04
N PRO A 354 8.92 0.10 -12.80
CA PRO A 354 10.37 -0.10 -12.61
C PRO A 354 11.22 1.19 -12.64
N GLN A 355 10.72 2.28 -13.22
CA GLN A 355 11.39 3.59 -13.22
C GLN A 355 11.42 4.24 -11.82
N GLU A 356 10.41 4.01 -10.98
CA GLU A 356 10.37 4.49 -9.58
C GLU A 356 11.52 3.90 -8.72
N ILE A 357 12.19 2.86 -9.22
CA ILE A 357 13.35 2.22 -8.59
C ILE A 357 14.62 2.84 -9.18
N THR A 358 15.07 3.90 -8.51
CA THR A 358 16.33 4.63 -8.73
C THR A 358 17.42 4.16 -7.77
N TRP A 359 18.68 4.55 -7.99
CA TRP A 359 19.77 4.28 -7.04
C TRP A 359 19.47 4.81 -5.61
N THR A 360 18.74 5.92 -5.47
CA THR A 360 18.31 6.42 -4.16
C THR A 360 17.28 5.51 -3.51
N THR A 361 16.38 4.93 -4.30
CA THR A 361 15.42 3.90 -3.88
C THR A 361 16.14 2.63 -3.41
N GLU A 362 17.15 2.18 -4.16
CA GLU A 362 17.97 1.02 -3.83
C GLU A 362 18.74 1.21 -2.50
N ARG A 363 19.35 2.40 -2.31
CA ARG A 363 20.02 2.79 -1.06
C ARG A 363 19.05 2.79 0.13
N ALA A 364 17.85 3.34 -0.04
CA ALA A 364 16.82 3.37 0.99
C ALA A 364 16.31 1.96 1.36
N ALA A 365 16.04 1.11 0.37
CA ALA A 365 15.63 -0.27 0.59
C ALA A 365 16.70 -1.07 1.36
N ARG A 366 17.97 -0.94 0.95
CA ARG A 366 19.11 -1.57 1.63
C ARG A 366 19.26 -1.10 3.07
N TYR A 367 19.15 0.20 3.33
CA TYR A 367 19.22 0.78 4.68
C TYR A 367 18.17 0.18 5.63
N LEU A 368 16.94 -0.03 5.15
CA LEU A 368 15.86 -0.68 5.92
C LEU A 368 16.15 -2.17 6.14
N PHE A 369 16.58 -2.88 5.10
CA PHE A 369 16.88 -4.32 5.14
C PHE A 369 18.01 -4.64 6.14
N GLU A 370 19.11 -3.87 6.12
CA GLU A 370 20.22 -3.96 7.09
C GLU A 370 19.77 -3.84 8.55
N ARG A 371 18.64 -3.17 8.81
CA ARG A 371 18.05 -2.95 10.15
C ARG A 371 16.95 -3.96 10.49
N GLY A 372 16.80 -5.00 9.66
CA GLY A 372 15.81 -6.07 9.84
C GLY A 372 14.36 -5.60 9.67
N VAL A 373 14.14 -4.47 8.97
CA VAL A 373 12.79 -3.99 8.68
C VAL A 373 12.16 -4.85 7.60
N THR A 374 11.00 -5.44 7.88
CA THR A 374 10.18 -6.08 6.84
C THR A 374 9.49 -5.01 5.98
N VAL A 375 9.85 -4.96 4.70
CA VAL A 375 9.19 -4.11 3.69
C VAL A 375 8.40 -5.00 2.74
N ARG A 376 7.13 -4.65 2.49
CA ARG A 376 6.23 -5.33 1.55
C ARG A 376 5.69 -4.36 0.53
N ASN A 377 5.49 -4.76 -0.73
CA ASN A 377 4.99 -3.89 -1.78
C ASN A 377 3.55 -4.19 -2.19
N GLN A 378 2.79 -3.11 -2.36
CA GLN A 378 1.45 -3.09 -2.92
C GLN A 378 1.51 -2.30 -4.23
N THR A 379 1.41 -3.01 -5.34
CA THR A 379 1.28 -2.45 -6.70
C THR A 379 -0.20 -2.31 -7.04
N VAL A 380 -0.57 -1.27 -7.79
CA VAL A 380 -1.87 -1.18 -8.48
C VAL A 380 -1.62 -1.34 -9.98
N LEU A 381 -2.43 -2.19 -10.62
CA LEU A 381 -2.46 -2.39 -12.07
C LEU A 381 -3.12 -1.18 -12.74
N LEU A 382 -2.38 -0.51 -13.62
CA LEU A 382 -2.75 0.79 -14.20
C LEU A 382 -2.41 0.83 -15.69
N LYS A 383 -3.40 1.24 -16.49
CA LYS A 383 -3.35 1.23 -17.96
C LYS A 383 -2.28 2.16 -18.54
N GLY A 384 -1.41 1.62 -19.38
CA GLY A 384 -0.20 2.26 -19.88
C GLY A 384 0.79 2.69 -18.79
N VAL A 385 0.82 2.00 -17.65
CA VAL A 385 1.80 2.22 -16.57
C VAL A 385 2.52 0.93 -16.22
N ASN A 386 1.80 -0.19 -16.13
CA ASN A 386 2.33 -1.52 -15.78
C ASN A 386 1.43 -2.70 -16.21
N ASP A 387 0.54 -2.46 -17.17
CA ASP A 387 -0.44 -3.40 -17.70
C ASP A 387 0.13 -4.42 -18.71
N ASP A 388 1.44 -4.36 -18.98
CA ASP A 388 2.15 -5.32 -19.80
C ASP A 388 3.07 -6.26 -18.99
N LEU A 389 3.32 -7.44 -19.58
CA LEU A 389 4.09 -8.51 -18.96
C LEU A 389 5.56 -8.12 -18.67
N ALA A 390 6.18 -7.32 -19.53
CA ALA A 390 7.60 -6.96 -19.38
C ALA A 390 7.78 -5.97 -18.22
N THR A 391 6.94 -4.92 -18.15
CA THR A 391 6.96 -3.93 -17.08
C THR A 391 6.63 -4.55 -15.73
N MET A 392 5.58 -5.37 -15.63
CA MET A 392 5.21 -6.03 -14.38
C MET A 392 6.26 -7.05 -13.93
N SER A 393 6.82 -7.87 -14.85
CA SER A 393 7.92 -8.80 -14.53
C SER A 393 9.16 -8.06 -14.02
N ALA A 394 9.55 -6.97 -14.69
CA ALA A 394 10.69 -6.15 -14.28
C ALA A 394 10.48 -5.51 -12.91
N LEU A 395 9.26 -5.05 -12.59
CA LEU A 395 8.93 -4.46 -11.30
C LEU A 395 9.07 -5.49 -10.17
N ILE A 396 8.40 -6.63 -10.30
CA ILE A 396 8.41 -7.69 -9.28
C ILE A 396 9.83 -8.20 -9.04
N ARG A 397 10.64 -8.38 -10.10
CA ARG A 397 12.05 -8.79 -9.99
C ARG A 397 12.90 -7.75 -9.27
N LYS A 398 12.85 -6.47 -9.68
CA LYS A 398 13.60 -5.39 -9.00
C LYS A 398 13.23 -5.27 -7.51
N LEU A 399 11.94 -5.40 -7.17
CA LEU A 399 11.50 -5.41 -5.77
C LEU A 399 12.10 -6.59 -5.00
N ALA A 400 12.13 -7.77 -5.62
CA ALA A 400 12.72 -8.96 -5.03
C ALA A 400 14.23 -8.84 -4.80
N ASP A 401 14.98 -8.31 -5.77
CA ASP A 401 16.42 -8.03 -5.65
C ASP A 401 16.70 -7.01 -4.51
N LEU A 402 15.76 -6.10 -4.25
CA LEU A 402 15.82 -5.15 -3.13
C LEU A 402 15.33 -5.70 -1.78
N ASN A 403 15.00 -7.00 -1.70
CA ASN A 403 14.42 -7.64 -0.52
C ASN A 403 13.10 -6.99 -0.05
N ILE A 404 12.40 -6.31 -0.95
CA ILE A 404 11.04 -5.80 -0.74
C ILE A 404 10.09 -6.90 -1.21
N GLN A 405 9.36 -7.54 -0.30
CA GLN A 405 8.44 -8.62 -0.64
C GLN A 405 7.28 -8.10 -1.52
N PRO A 406 7.15 -8.51 -2.80
CA PRO A 406 5.97 -8.21 -3.60
C PRO A 406 4.77 -8.93 -2.95
N TYR A 407 3.80 -8.16 -2.43
CA TYR A 407 2.73 -8.71 -1.60
C TYR A 407 1.41 -8.74 -2.34
N TYR A 408 1.00 -7.62 -2.93
CA TYR A 408 -0.19 -7.55 -3.78
C TYR A 408 0.08 -6.81 -5.09
N VAL A 409 -0.51 -7.32 -6.17
CA VAL A 409 -0.87 -6.54 -7.36
C VAL A 409 -2.39 -6.41 -7.33
N TYR A 410 -2.89 -5.20 -7.06
CA TYR A 410 -4.30 -4.88 -7.07
C TYR A 410 -4.78 -4.61 -8.49
N GLN A 411 -5.92 -5.18 -8.87
CA GLN A 411 -6.78 -4.62 -9.90
C GLN A 411 -7.14 -3.17 -9.50
N SER A 412 -7.22 -2.24 -10.46
CA SER A 412 -7.60 -0.86 -10.11
C SER A 412 -9.03 -0.80 -9.62
N ASP A 413 -9.21 -0.26 -8.41
CA ASP A 413 -10.51 0.01 -7.81
C ASP A 413 -11.33 0.98 -8.67
N MET A 414 -12.67 0.86 -8.57
CA MET A 414 -13.62 1.71 -9.28
C MET A 414 -13.77 3.07 -8.59
N ILE A 415 -12.86 4.01 -8.85
CA ILE A 415 -12.86 5.34 -8.22
C ILE A 415 -12.95 6.49 -9.23
N ARG A 416 -13.56 7.60 -8.78
CA ARG A 416 -13.90 8.73 -9.64
C ARG A 416 -12.69 9.30 -10.39
N GLY A 417 -12.84 9.53 -11.69
CA GLY A 417 -11.89 10.24 -12.55
C GLY A 417 -10.63 9.46 -12.93
N VAL A 418 -10.61 8.13 -12.77
CA VAL A 418 -9.48 7.27 -13.20
C VAL A 418 -9.88 6.11 -14.11
N GLU A 419 -11.08 6.16 -14.70
CA GLU A 419 -11.53 5.18 -15.70
C GLU A 419 -10.52 5.00 -16.85
N ASP A 420 -9.75 6.04 -17.20
CA ASP A 420 -8.67 6.01 -18.18
C ASP A 420 -7.43 5.18 -17.77
N LEU A 421 -7.31 4.86 -16.48
CA LEU A 421 -6.25 4.04 -15.89
C LEU A 421 -6.72 2.62 -15.53
N ARG A 422 -8.03 2.31 -15.56
CA ARG A 422 -8.53 0.95 -15.28
C ARG A 422 -8.27 0.00 -16.45
N THR A 423 -8.13 -1.28 -16.13
CA THR A 423 -7.97 -2.41 -17.06
C THR A 423 -9.11 -3.40 -16.86
N PRO A 424 -9.51 -4.19 -17.89
CA PRO A 424 -10.45 -5.30 -17.68
C PRO A 424 -9.81 -6.43 -16.87
N LEU A 425 -10.62 -7.21 -16.15
CA LEU A 425 -10.19 -8.33 -15.30
C LEU A 425 -9.35 -9.36 -16.07
N SER A 426 -9.63 -9.58 -17.35
CA SER A 426 -8.80 -10.39 -18.25
C SER A 426 -7.32 -9.98 -18.28
N THR A 427 -7.00 -8.70 -18.04
CA THR A 427 -5.61 -8.19 -17.99
C THR A 427 -4.86 -8.72 -16.78
N ILE A 428 -5.45 -8.62 -15.57
CA ILE A 428 -4.78 -9.08 -14.35
C ILE A 428 -4.63 -10.61 -14.33
N LEU A 429 -5.63 -11.33 -14.86
CA LEU A 429 -5.59 -12.78 -15.07
C LEU A 429 -4.49 -13.19 -16.06
N HIS A 430 -4.35 -12.47 -17.17
CA HIS A 430 -3.30 -12.70 -18.15
C HIS A 430 -1.90 -12.50 -17.55
N LEU A 431 -1.68 -11.41 -16.81
CA LEU A 431 -0.40 -11.13 -16.15
C LEU A 431 -0.07 -12.21 -15.12
N GLU A 432 -1.00 -12.56 -14.24
CA GLU A 432 -0.79 -13.61 -13.23
C GLU A 432 -0.38 -14.93 -13.90
N LYS A 433 -1.13 -15.38 -14.91
CA LYS A 433 -0.92 -16.65 -15.61
C LYS A 433 0.49 -16.77 -16.23
N HIS A 434 1.03 -15.68 -16.78
CA HIS A 434 2.34 -15.69 -17.43
C HIS A 434 3.51 -15.38 -16.48
N LEU A 435 3.26 -14.71 -15.34
CA LEU A 435 4.29 -14.43 -14.34
C LEU A 435 4.51 -15.59 -13.37
N ARG A 436 3.43 -16.30 -13.00
CA ARG A 436 3.45 -17.40 -12.03
C ARG A 436 4.37 -18.52 -12.52
N GLY A 437 5.36 -18.88 -11.70
CA GLY A 437 6.40 -19.86 -12.04
C GLY A 437 7.67 -19.27 -12.70
N THR A 438 7.65 -18.02 -13.16
CA THR A 438 8.84 -17.36 -13.73
C THR A 438 9.68 -16.61 -12.69
N ILE A 439 9.12 -16.37 -11.50
CA ILE A 439 9.70 -15.63 -10.37
C ILE A 439 9.77 -16.58 -9.16
N ALA A 440 10.72 -16.35 -8.25
CA ALA A 440 10.82 -17.12 -7.00
C ALA A 440 9.48 -17.10 -6.25
N GLY A 441 8.98 -18.28 -5.85
CA GLY A 441 7.61 -18.42 -5.34
C GLY A 441 7.30 -17.54 -4.12
N PHE A 442 8.26 -17.38 -3.20
CA PHE A 442 8.11 -16.54 -2.01
C PHE A 442 8.14 -15.02 -2.28
N MET A 443 8.50 -14.63 -3.51
CA MET A 443 8.49 -13.24 -4.02
C MET A 443 7.47 -13.04 -5.16
N THR A 444 6.60 -14.03 -5.41
CA THR A 444 5.48 -13.87 -6.35
C THR A 444 4.31 -13.24 -5.59
N PRO A 445 3.81 -12.05 -5.99
CA PRO A 445 2.71 -11.39 -5.30
C PRO A 445 1.40 -12.15 -5.51
N SER A 446 0.44 -11.91 -4.62
CA SER A 446 -0.96 -12.27 -4.89
C SER A 446 -1.57 -11.21 -5.81
N PHE A 447 -2.14 -11.64 -6.94
CA PHE A 447 -2.95 -10.78 -7.80
C PHE A 447 -4.36 -10.76 -7.22
N VAL A 448 -4.92 -9.58 -6.97
CA VAL A 448 -6.14 -9.43 -6.17
C VAL A 448 -7.09 -8.36 -6.71
N VAL A 449 -8.39 -8.57 -6.47
CA VAL A 449 -9.45 -7.57 -6.63
C VAL A 449 -9.94 -7.22 -5.22
N ASP A 450 -10.01 -5.94 -4.86
CA ASP A 450 -10.77 -5.50 -3.68
C ASP A 450 -12.20 -5.26 -4.13
N LEU A 451 -13.14 -6.07 -3.64
CA LEU A 451 -14.50 -6.05 -4.16
C LEU A 451 -15.23 -4.75 -3.76
N PRO A 452 -15.89 -4.06 -4.70
CA PRO A 452 -16.81 -2.97 -4.38
C PRO A 452 -17.86 -3.41 -3.37
N GLY A 453 -18.37 -2.47 -2.57
CA GLY A 453 -19.40 -2.79 -1.57
C GLY A 453 -18.91 -3.58 -0.34
N GLY A 454 -17.59 -3.67 -0.12
CA GLY A 454 -17.04 -4.25 1.12
C GLY A 454 -16.77 -5.75 1.12
N GLY A 455 -16.99 -6.47 0.02
CA GLY A 455 -16.68 -7.92 -0.08
C GLY A 455 -15.20 -8.29 0.14
N GLY A 456 -14.32 -7.30 0.05
CA GLY A 456 -12.92 -7.36 0.43
C GLY A 456 -12.02 -8.02 -0.61
N LYS A 457 -10.75 -8.24 -0.23
CA LYS A 457 -9.68 -8.66 -1.15
C LYS A 457 -9.79 -10.14 -1.50
N ARG A 458 -10.07 -10.46 -2.76
CA ARG A 458 -10.08 -11.82 -3.34
C ARG A 458 -8.91 -12.00 -4.29
N LEU A 459 -8.47 -13.25 -4.50
CA LEU A 459 -7.49 -13.55 -5.54
C LEU A 459 -8.16 -13.31 -6.90
N ALA A 460 -7.46 -12.68 -7.84
CA ALA A 460 -8.06 -12.33 -9.13
C ALA A 460 -8.60 -13.54 -9.91
N ASN A 461 -8.03 -14.73 -9.67
CA ASN A 461 -8.46 -16.01 -10.25
C ASN A 461 -9.56 -16.75 -9.48
N SER A 462 -10.14 -16.17 -8.42
CA SER A 462 -11.19 -16.78 -7.61
C SER A 462 -12.57 -16.11 -7.79
N PHE A 463 -12.90 -15.72 -9.03
CA PHE A 463 -14.25 -15.31 -9.42
C PHE A 463 -15.15 -16.55 -9.59
N ASP A 464 -16.45 -16.39 -9.37
CA ASP A 464 -17.44 -17.46 -9.59
C ASP A 464 -17.84 -17.53 -11.07
N SER A 465 -17.99 -16.36 -11.71
CA SER A 465 -18.18 -16.22 -13.15
C SER A 465 -17.68 -14.86 -13.66
N TYR A 466 -17.31 -14.79 -14.93
CA TYR A 466 -16.87 -13.58 -15.62
C TYR A 466 -17.38 -13.61 -17.05
N ASP A 467 -18.15 -12.59 -17.42
CA ASP A 467 -18.57 -12.31 -18.78
C ASP A 467 -17.60 -11.27 -19.37
N GLU A 468 -16.70 -11.72 -20.25
CA GLU A 468 -15.70 -10.88 -20.92
C GLU A 468 -16.31 -9.93 -21.95
N GLU A 469 -17.49 -10.23 -22.50
CA GLU A 469 -18.16 -9.37 -23.49
C GLU A 469 -18.94 -8.25 -22.80
N ALA A 470 -19.65 -8.57 -21.71
CA ALA A 470 -20.31 -7.58 -20.87
C ALA A 470 -19.34 -6.80 -19.96
N GLY A 471 -18.15 -7.34 -19.69
CA GLY A 471 -17.17 -6.76 -18.77
C GLY A 471 -17.61 -6.84 -17.29
N VAL A 472 -18.25 -7.95 -16.89
CA VAL A 472 -18.85 -8.10 -15.55
C VAL A 472 -18.44 -9.42 -14.91
N SER A 473 -17.96 -9.36 -13.67
CA SER A 473 -17.54 -10.53 -12.88
C SER A 473 -18.24 -10.61 -11.53
N TYR A 474 -18.56 -11.84 -11.10
CA TYR A 474 -19.33 -12.15 -9.89
C TYR A 474 -18.50 -12.94 -8.89
N TRP A 475 -18.67 -12.64 -7.60
CA TRP A 475 -17.75 -13.07 -6.55
C TRP A 475 -18.44 -13.35 -5.21
N SER A 476 -18.18 -14.51 -4.63
CA SER A 476 -18.63 -14.89 -3.29
C SER A 476 -17.58 -14.57 -2.23
N ALA A 477 -18.02 -14.11 -1.05
CA ALA A 477 -17.15 -13.60 0.01
C ALA A 477 -17.31 -14.30 1.39
N PRO A 478 -17.41 -15.64 1.49
CA PRO A 478 -17.93 -16.33 2.67
C PRO A 478 -17.21 -16.03 4.00
N GLY A 479 -15.89 -15.81 3.96
CA GLY A 479 -15.10 -15.44 5.15
C GLY A 479 -15.21 -13.98 5.60
N VAL A 480 -16.05 -13.16 4.95
CA VAL A 480 -16.27 -11.73 5.26
C VAL A 480 -17.77 -11.40 5.30
N ALA A 481 -18.52 -11.80 4.27
CA ALA A 481 -19.93 -11.42 4.07
C ALA A 481 -20.88 -12.63 3.88
N GLY A 482 -20.44 -13.85 4.15
CA GLY A 482 -21.27 -15.05 3.99
C GLY A 482 -21.67 -15.29 2.53
N ASP A 483 -22.98 -15.51 2.31
CA ASP A 483 -23.55 -15.87 0.99
C ASP A 483 -23.80 -14.66 0.07
N GLU A 484 -23.32 -13.47 0.43
CA GLU A 484 -23.44 -12.26 -0.39
C GLU A 484 -22.56 -12.35 -1.65
N VAL A 485 -23.14 -11.96 -2.79
CA VAL A 485 -22.50 -11.95 -4.12
C VAL A 485 -22.17 -10.52 -4.51
N PHE A 486 -20.89 -10.27 -4.75
CA PHE A 486 -20.34 -8.99 -5.16
C PHE A 486 -20.09 -8.96 -6.67
N THR A 487 -20.14 -7.76 -7.25
CA THR A 487 -19.92 -7.53 -8.68
C THR A 487 -18.74 -6.59 -8.88
N TYR A 488 -17.82 -6.94 -9.80
CA TYR A 488 -16.80 -6.02 -10.30
C TYR A 488 -17.02 -5.79 -11.80
N HIS A 489 -17.04 -4.52 -12.20
CA HIS A 489 -17.22 -4.08 -13.58
C HIS A 489 -15.88 -3.62 -14.17
N ASP A 490 -15.61 -4.03 -15.40
CA ASP A 490 -14.47 -3.57 -16.20
C ASP A 490 -14.57 -2.07 -16.56
N PRO A 491 -13.51 -1.43 -17.10
CA PRO A 491 -13.60 -0.09 -17.67
C PRO A 491 -14.63 0.01 -18.80
N VAL A 492 -15.40 1.10 -18.81
CA VAL A 492 -16.19 1.52 -19.98
C VAL A 492 -15.25 1.65 -21.19
N GLN A 493 -15.59 1.00 -22.30
CA GLN A 493 -14.72 0.81 -23.47
C GLN A 493 -14.42 2.11 -24.24
#